data_AF-A0AAD9IR27-F1
#
_entry.id   AF-A0AAD9IR27-F1
#
_cell.length_a   1.000
_cell.length_b   1.000
_cell.length_c   1.000
_cell.angle_alpha   90.00
_cell.angle_beta   90.00
_cell.angle_gamma   90.00
#
_symmetry.space_group_name_H-M   'P 1'
#
loop_
_entity.id
_entity.type
_entity.pdbx_description
1 polymer ?
#
loop_
_entity_poly.entity_id
_entity_poly.type
_entity_poly.pdbx_seq_one_letter_code
_entity_poly.pdbx_strand_id
1 'polypeptide(L)' 'MTFMTKSHDNDLHSQNCAVIYDASWWFAKCHSSLLTGTYGQNLSYARGITWNSDWGYNKFAKFATMMIRPN' A
#
# COMPACT_ATOMS: atom_id res chain seq x y z
N MET A 1 4.99 11.10 5.56
CA MET A 1 4.95 9.68 5.15
C MET A 1 6.10 8.99 5.82
N THR A 2 5.85 7.86 6.47
CA THR A 2 6.89 7.06 7.12
C THR A 2 6.74 5.62 6.66
N PHE A 3 7.86 4.93 6.46
CA PHE A 3 7.80 3.51 6.14
C PHE A 3 7.34 2.73 7.38
N MET A 4 6.29 1.94 7.22
CA MET A 4 5.67 1.18 8.31
C MET A 4 5.53 -0.28 7.90
N THR A 5 5.70 -1.17 8.87
CA THR A 5 5.52 -2.61 8.71
C THR A 5 4.58 -3.10 9.81
N LYS A 6 4.11 -4.36 9.69
CA LYS A 6 3.24 -4.97 10.71
C LYS A 6 3.87 -5.00 12.11
N SER A 7 5.20 -5.11 12.20
CA SER A 7 5.93 -5.25 13.46
C SER A 7 6.59 -3.96 13.94
N HIS A 8 6.72 -2.95 13.08
CA HIS A 8 7.27 -1.64 13.41
C HIS A 8 6.31 -0.54 13.00
N ASP A 9 5.56 -0.09 14.01
CA ASP A 9 4.70 1.07 13.91
C ASP A 9 5.55 2.34 14.04
N ASN A 10 5.67 3.08 12.94
CA ASN A 10 6.51 4.28 12.87
C ASN A 10 5.66 5.56 12.74
N ASP A 11 4.39 5.55 13.16
CA ASP A 11 3.49 6.69 13.07
C ASP A 11 2.98 7.21 14.43
N LEU A 12 2.57 8.48 14.41
CA LEU A 12 1.94 9.23 15.51
C LEU A 12 0.40 9.18 15.42
N HIS A 13 -0.16 8.31 14.56
CA HIS A 13 -1.59 8.25 14.24
C HIS A 13 -2.23 7.06 14.96
N SER A 14 -3.47 7.19 15.45
CA SER A 14 -4.12 6.16 16.27
C SER A 14 -4.45 4.83 15.56
N GLN A 15 -4.12 4.67 14.28
CA GLN A 15 -4.46 3.51 13.46
C GLN A 15 -3.26 3.06 12.64
N ASN A 16 -2.72 1.89 12.98
CA ASN A 16 -1.62 1.25 12.27
C ASN A 16 -2.09 0.74 10.89
N CYS A 17 -1.85 1.53 9.84
CA CYS A 17 -2.28 1.20 8.48
C CYS A 17 -1.58 -0.05 7.93
N ALA A 18 -0.36 -0.37 8.38
CA ALA A 18 0.33 -1.59 7.97
C ALA A 18 -0.39 -2.86 8.45
N VAL A 19 -0.98 -2.82 9.65
CA VAL A 19 -1.87 -3.88 10.16
C VAL A 19 -3.19 -3.91 9.41
N ILE A 20 -3.81 -2.74 9.16
CA ILE A 20 -5.10 -2.66 8.47
C ILE A 20 -5.03 -3.24 7.07
N TYR A 21 -3.99 -2.95 6.29
CA TYR A 21 -3.86 -3.38 4.89
C TYR A 21 -3.01 -4.63 4.71
N ASP A 22 -2.51 -5.19 5.81
CA ASP A 22 -1.65 -6.38 5.81
C ASP A 22 -0.37 -6.21 4.95
N ALA A 23 0.12 -4.97 4.82
CA ALA A 23 1.16 -4.60 3.86
C ALA A 23 2.19 -3.64 4.47
N SER A 24 3.39 -3.61 3.89
CA SER A 24 4.45 -2.67 4.30
C SER A 24 4.64 -1.59 3.26
N TRP A 25 4.51 -0.32 3.62
CA TRP A 25 4.54 0.79 2.68
C TRP A 25 4.89 2.12 3.35
N TRP A 26 5.11 3.15 2.54
CA TRP A 26 5.20 4.53 3.01
C TRP A 26 3.80 5.10 3.19
N PHE A 27 3.22 4.86 4.37
CA PHE A 27 1.88 5.31 4.67
C PHE A 27 1.88 6.80 5.10
N ALA A 28 0.80 7.52 4.76
CA ALA A 28 0.49 8.85 5.29
C ALA A 28 -0.84 8.79 6.05
N LYS A 29 -1.96 9.10 5.40
CA LYS A 29 -3.31 8.81 5.91
C LYS A 29 -3.76 7.49 5.30
N CYS A 30 -3.11 6.42 5.75
CA CYS A 30 -3.01 5.14 5.05
C CYS A 30 -2.35 5.28 3.69
N HIS A 31 -3.01 5.14 2.54
CA HIS A 31 -2.29 5.15 1.27
C HIS A 31 -3.13 5.62 0.09
N SER A 32 -2.46 6.17 -0.92
CA SER A 32 -3.03 6.40 -2.26
C SER A 32 -2.48 5.44 -3.30
N SER A 33 -1.36 4.80 -3.01
CA SER A 33 -0.77 3.71 -3.77
C SER A 33 -0.29 2.65 -2.82
N LEU A 34 -0.38 1.38 -3.20
CA LEU A 34 0.08 0.27 -2.40
C LEU A 34 0.60 -0.82 -3.34
N LEU A 35 1.88 -0.80 -3.67
CA LEU A 35 2.47 -1.79 -4.58
C LEU A 35 2.77 -3.12 -3.87
N THR A 36 2.85 -3.09 -2.54
CA THR A 36 3.08 -4.24 -1.65
C THR A 36 1.78 -4.85 -1.13
N GLY A 37 0.64 -4.48 -1.72
CA GLY A 37 -0.67 -5.02 -1.36
C GLY A 37 -0.79 -6.50 -1.70
N THR A 38 -1.82 -7.15 -1.14
CA THR A 38 -2.06 -8.57 -1.37
C THR A 38 -2.30 -8.85 -2.86
N TYR A 39 -1.63 -9.86 -3.39
CA TYR A 39 -1.88 -10.36 -4.75
C TYR A 39 -2.80 -11.58 -4.70
N GLY A 40 -3.84 -11.60 -5.54
CA GLY A 40 -4.79 -12.71 -5.56
C GLY A 40 -6.13 -12.36 -6.21
N GLN A 41 -7.11 -13.26 -6.04
CA GLN A 41 -8.49 -13.06 -6.45
C GLN A 41 -9.35 -12.61 -5.25
N ASN A 42 -10.52 -12.03 -5.50
CA ASN A 42 -11.47 -11.58 -4.48
C ASN A 42 -10.88 -10.61 -3.44
N LEU A 43 -10.01 -9.70 -3.90
CA LEU A 43 -9.43 -8.65 -3.07
C LEU A 43 -10.50 -7.63 -2.68
N SER A 44 -10.54 -7.28 -1.41
CA SER A 44 -11.40 -6.21 -0.91
C SER A 44 -10.80 -4.82 -1.15
N TYR A 45 -11.65 -3.80 -1.01
CA TYR A 45 -11.32 -2.40 -1.25
C TYR A 45 -9.94 -2.00 -0.73
N ALA A 46 -9.11 -1.45 -1.61
CA ALA A 46 -7.77 -0.92 -1.32
C ALA A 46 -6.72 -1.92 -0.76
N ARG A 47 -7.02 -3.22 -0.67
CA ARG A 47 -6.06 -4.22 -0.13
C ARG A 47 -5.11 -4.81 -1.16
N GLY A 48 -5.43 -4.68 -2.44
CA GLY A 48 -4.60 -5.19 -3.53
C GLY A 48 -3.50 -4.24 -3.97
N ILE A 49 -2.78 -4.63 -5.02
CA ILE A 49 -1.81 -3.76 -5.71
C ILE A 49 -2.56 -2.58 -6.34
N THR A 50 -2.54 -1.42 -5.70
CA THR A 50 -3.48 -0.33 -5.99
C THR A 50 -2.78 0.98 -6.35
N TRP A 51 -3.38 1.76 -7.25
CA TRP A 51 -2.95 3.11 -7.60
C TRP A 51 -4.16 4.02 -7.81
N ASN A 52 -4.48 4.84 -6.81
CA ASN A 52 -5.75 5.56 -6.73
C ASN A 52 -5.94 6.59 -7.84
N SER A 53 -4.88 7.32 -8.24
CA SER A 53 -5.01 8.38 -9.26
C SER A 53 -5.45 7.87 -10.63
N ASP A 54 -5.12 6.61 -10.94
CA ASP A 54 -5.28 6.07 -12.29
C ASP A 54 -6.58 5.27 -12.40
N TRP A 55 -6.89 4.45 -11.38
CA TRP A 55 -8.02 3.51 -11.45
C TRP A 55 -8.78 3.32 -10.13
N GLY A 56 -8.52 4.15 -9.12
CA GLY A 56 -9.19 4.08 -7.82
C GLY A 56 -8.78 2.87 -6.97
N TYR A 57 -9.56 2.58 -5.93
CA TYR A 57 -9.24 1.56 -4.91
C TYR A 57 -9.89 0.18 -5.14
N ASN A 58 -10.72 0.03 -6.18
CA ASN A 58 -11.42 -1.23 -6.50
C ASN A 58 -10.78 -2.01 -7.66
N LYS A 59 -9.74 -1.43 -8.27
CA LYS A 59 -9.00 -2.03 -9.38
C LYS A 59 -7.58 -2.32 -8.92
N PHE A 60 -7.11 -3.52 -9.23
CA PHE A 60 -5.83 -4.03 -8.76
C PHE A 60 -4.94 -4.39 -9.95
N ALA A 61 -3.67 -4.00 -9.89
CA ALA A 61 -2.71 -4.35 -10.92
C ALA A 61 -2.35 -5.83 -10.84
N LYS A 62 -2.11 -6.44 -12.00
CA LYS A 62 -1.61 -7.83 -12.09
C LYS A 62 -0.11 -7.92 -11.81
N PHE A 63 0.60 -6.81 -11.94
CA PHE A 63 2.04 -6.74 -11.81
C PHE A 63 2.46 -5.31 -11.45
N ALA A 64 3.53 -5.18 -10.66
CA ALA A 64 4.15 -3.90 -10.34
C ALA A 64 5.67 -4.08 -10.28
N THR A 65 6.41 -3.09 -10.75
CA THR A 65 7.88 -3.05 -10.64
C THR A 65 8.31 -1.64 -10.32
N MET A 66 9.16 -1.50 -9.30
CA MET A 66 9.80 -0.24 -8.94
C MET A 66 11.26 -0.31 -9.39
N MET A 67 11.69 0.69 -10.15
CA MET A 67 13.08 0.81 -10.62
C MET A 67 13.58 2.22 -10.31
N ILE A 68 14.87 2.32 -10.00
CA ILE A 68 15.57 3.60 -9.86
C ILE A 68 16.61 3.70 -10.96
N ARG A 69 16.87 4.93 -11.42
CA ARG A 69 17.94 5.24 -12.36
C ARG A 69 18.83 6.31 -11.73
N PRO A 70 20.16 6.13 -11.73
CA PRO A 70 21.08 7.18 -11.31
C PRO A 70 20.91 8.43 -12.19
N ASN A 71 21.01 9.60 -11.58
CA ASN A 71 21.05 10.89 -12.29
C ASN A 71 22.45 11.16 -12.81
#